data_AF-A0A6F9Y6G3-F1
#
_entry.id   AF-A0A6F9Y6G3-F1
#
_cell.length_a   1.000
_cell.length_b   1.000
_cell.length_c   1.000
_cell.angle_alpha   90.00
_cell.angle_beta   90.00
_cell.angle_gamma   90.00
#
_symmetry.space_group_name_H-M   'P 1'
#
loop_
_entity.id
_entity.type
_entity.pdbx_description
1 polymer ?
#
loop_
_entity_poly.entity_id
_entity_poly.type
_entity_poly.pdbx_seq_one_letter_code
_entity_poly.pdbx_strand_id
1 'polypeptide(L)'
;MQNQNHHDIEKRMAIYQGKLANQALYAGQSFSDRRQTVVLFLCDHDVYNLNRVHYQLIPQLVGYPEILIDNGETNVIVNLKGDASKQAALNQEILTYFNDGTVTGKFSAALDRAVREVKNDVKKGENYMTIEEYAARQSAYARKEGREEGRVEERMETIKGLVKLNFTKEQIIDFLIQNFNLNQQEASQAYNQAMATA
;
A
#
# COMPACT_ATOMS: atom_id res chain seq x y z
N MET A 1 6.31 0.27 9.19
CA MET A 1 6.58 0.67 7.80
C MET A 1 5.78 -0.23 6.86
N GLN A 2 5.44 0.28 5.67
CA GLN A 2 4.88 -0.52 4.58
C GLN A 2 6.01 -0.90 3.64
N ASN A 3 6.25 -2.21 3.54
CA ASN A 3 7.39 -2.76 2.81
C ASN A 3 7.03 -3.38 1.45
N GLN A 4 5.73 -3.49 1.17
CA GLN A 4 5.20 -4.04 -0.07
C GLN A 4 3.97 -3.24 -0.48
N ASN A 5 3.74 -3.12 -1.79
CA ASN A 5 2.56 -2.47 -2.33
C ASN A 5 1.46 -3.50 -2.59
N HIS A 6 0.51 -3.65 -1.65
CA HIS A 6 -0.66 -4.52 -1.85
C HIS A 6 -1.82 -3.82 -2.57
N HIS A 7 -1.62 -2.58 -3.05
CA HIS A 7 -2.64 -1.76 -3.74
C HIS A 7 -3.94 -1.58 -2.94
N ASP A 8 -3.82 -1.49 -1.61
CA ASP A 8 -4.93 -1.33 -0.67
C ASP A 8 -4.70 -0.21 0.36
N ILE A 9 -3.70 0.64 0.12
CA ILE A 9 -3.26 1.65 1.09
C ILE A 9 -4.37 2.66 1.40
N GLU A 10 -5.14 3.07 0.39
CA GLU A 10 -6.27 4.00 0.52
C GLU A 10 -7.40 3.37 1.35
N LYS A 11 -7.69 2.08 1.14
CA LYS A 11 -8.72 1.36 1.92
C LYS A 11 -8.32 1.24 3.39
N ARG A 12 -7.05 0.92 3.65
CA ARG A 12 -6.53 0.84 5.02
C ARG A 12 -6.51 2.21 5.69
N MET A 13 -6.16 3.24 4.95
CA MET A 13 -6.18 4.61 5.42
C MET A 13 -7.60 5.03 5.84
N ALA A 14 -8.61 4.72 5.04
CA ALA A 14 -10.01 4.94 5.41
C ALA A 14 -10.42 4.19 6.69
N ILE A 15 -9.94 2.95 6.88
CA ILE A 15 -10.18 2.20 8.13
C ILE A 15 -9.54 2.89 9.33
N TYR A 16 -8.30 3.39 9.22
CA TYR A 16 -7.64 4.11 10.30
C TYR A 16 -8.31 5.45 10.59
N GLN A 17 -8.73 6.18 9.55
CA GLN A 17 -9.51 7.40 9.72
C GLN A 17 -10.81 7.13 10.45
N GLY A 18 -11.53 6.06 10.11
CA GLY A 18 -12.73 5.64 10.83
C GLY A 18 -12.47 5.36 12.32
N LYS A 19 -11.38 4.67 12.66
CA LYS A 19 -10.97 4.42 14.05
C LYS A 19 -10.71 5.74 14.81
N LEU A 20 -10.00 6.69 14.20
CA LEU A 20 -9.72 8.01 14.80
C LEU A 20 -10.97 8.89 14.90
N ALA A 21 -11.83 8.88 13.87
CA ALA A 21 -13.04 9.69 13.81
C ALA A 21 -14.01 9.33 14.96
N ASN A 22 -14.10 8.05 15.32
CA ASN A 22 -14.90 7.59 16.47
C ASN A 22 -14.43 8.16 17.82
N GLN A 23 -13.16 8.57 17.92
CA GLN A 23 -12.57 9.16 19.12
C GLN A 23 -12.47 10.70 19.03
N ALA A 24 -12.79 11.26 17.86
CA ALA A 24 -12.59 12.67 17.55
C ALA A 24 -13.73 13.57 18.04
N LEU A 25 -14.86 13.00 18.47
CA LEU A 25 -16.03 13.71 18.97
C LEU A 25 -16.72 12.91 20.07
N TYR A 26 -17.02 13.55 21.20
CA TYR A 26 -17.78 12.93 22.29
C TYR A 26 -19.29 13.03 22.06
N ALA A 27 -20.04 12.10 22.66
CA ALA A 27 -21.49 12.10 22.58
C ALA A 27 -22.08 13.43 23.10
N GLY A 28 -22.97 14.03 22.31
CA GLY A 28 -23.64 15.30 22.62
C GLY A 28 -22.89 16.57 22.17
N GLN A 29 -21.70 16.45 21.58
CA GLN A 29 -20.98 17.59 20.99
C GLN A 29 -21.47 17.91 19.57
N SER A 30 -21.25 19.15 19.11
CA SER A 30 -21.53 19.56 17.73
C SER A 30 -20.54 18.90 16.77
N PHE A 31 -20.97 18.54 15.56
CA PHE A 31 -20.06 18.03 14.53
C PHE A 31 -18.93 19.02 14.19
N SER A 32 -19.16 20.32 14.36
CA SER A 32 -18.13 21.36 14.18
C SER A 32 -17.01 21.29 15.22
N ASP A 33 -17.24 20.66 16.38
CA ASP A 33 -16.25 20.49 17.44
C ASP A 33 -15.39 19.23 17.23
N ARG A 34 -15.62 18.48 16.15
CA ARG A 34 -14.88 17.27 15.82
C ARG A 34 -13.41 17.62 15.62
N ARG A 35 -12.53 16.95 16.37
CA ARG A 35 -11.07 17.11 16.23
C ARG A 35 -10.62 16.64 14.86
N GLN A 36 -9.63 17.32 14.30
CA GLN A 36 -8.97 16.85 13.08
C GLN A 36 -8.25 15.53 13.33
N THR A 37 -8.25 14.65 12.34
CA THR A 37 -7.60 13.35 12.38
C THR A 37 -6.48 13.30 11.35
N VAL A 38 -5.33 12.74 11.73
CA VAL A 38 -4.15 12.66 10.87
C VAL A 38 -3.71 11.21 10.76
N VAL A 39 -3.61 10.70 9.54
CA VAL A 39 -3.07 9.38 9.24
C VAL A 39 -1.86 9.54 8.33
N LEU A 40 -0.71 9.06 8.81
CA LEU A 40 0.56 9.05 8.07
C LEU A 40 0.95 7.60 7.76
N PHE A 41 1.11 7.27 6.49
CA PHE A 41 1.68 6.00 6.05
C PHE A 41 3.14 6.19 5.66
N LEU A 42 4.05 5.51 6.37
CA LEU A 42 5.46 5.49 6.02
C LEU A 42 5.73 4.29 5.09
N CYS A 43 6.05 4.56 3.83
CA CYS A 43 6.31 3.57 2.80
C CYS A 43 7.79 3.57 2.39
N ASP A 44 8.39 2.38 2.29
CA ASP A 44 9.77 2.21 1.83
C ASP A 44 9.91 2.11 0.30
N HIS A 45 8.83 2.39 -0.41
CA HIS A 45 8.72 2.38 -1.87
C HIS A 45 7.81 3.53 -2.32
N ASP A 46 7.94 3.90 -3.60
CA ASP A 46 7.09 4.90 -4.20
C ASP A 46 5.74 4.30 -4.63
N VAL A 47 4.70 4.58 -3.86
CA VAL A 47 3.34 4.04 -4.08
C VAL A 47 2.75 4.47 -5.44
N TYR A 48 3.06 5.68 -5.91
CA TYR A 48 2.49 6.24 -7.16
C TYR A 48 3.52 6.39 -8.29
N ASN A 49 4.79 6.06 -8.06
CA ASN A 49 5.88 6.21 -9.03
C ASN A 49 6.04 7.64 -9.57
N LEU A 50 5.74 8.65 -8.74
CA LEU A 50 5.86 10.07 -9.10
C LEU A 50 7.15 10.72 -8.57
N ASN A 51 7.99 9.95 -7.89
CA ASN A 51 9.24 10.35 -7.26
C ASN A 51 9.11 11.56 -6.31
N ARG A 52 7.98 11.64 -5.58
CA ARG A 52 7.78 12.68 -4.55
C ARG A 52 8.04 12.08 -3.17
N VAL A 53 8.50 12.92 -2.24
CA VAL A 53 8.73 12.53 -0.84
C VAL A 53 7.45 12.28 -0.04
N HIS A 54 6.34 12.87 -0.47
CA HIS A 54 5.03 12.59 0.11
C HIS A 54 3.90 12.83 -0.89
N TYR A 55 2.78 12.19 -0.61
CA TYR A 55 1.51 12.31 -1.31
C TYR A 55 0.43 12.65 -0.30
N GLN A 56 -0.22 13.79 -0.47
CA GLN A 56 -1.41 14.12 0.32
C GLN A 56 -2.65 13.71 -0.46
N LEU A 57 -3.52 12.93 0.19
CA LEU A 57 -4.79 12.50 -0.39
C LEU A 57 -5.89 13.36 0.21
N ILE A 58 -6.64 14.04 -0.65
CA ILE A 58 -7.74 14.92 -0.26
C ILE A 58 -8.99 14.57 -1.08
N PRO A 59 -10.20 14.63 -0.48
CA PRO A 59 -11.42 14.50 -1.25
C PRO A 59 -11.61 15.73 -2.15
N GLN A 60 -12.15 15.49 -3.34
CA GLN A 60 -12.44 16.52 -4.34
C GLN A 60 -13.91 16.43 -4.81
N LEU A 61 -14.47 17.55 -5.25
CA LEU A 61 -15.82 17.55 -5.83
C LEU A 61 -15.80 16.96 -7.24
N VAL A 62 -16.68 16.01 -7.52
CA VAL A 62 -16.79 15.40 -8.86
C VAL A 62 -17.25 16.45 -9.86
N GLY A 63 -16.49 16.63 -10.94
CA GLY A 63 -16.73 17.65 -11.96
C GLY A 63 -16.07 19.00 -11.69
N TYR A 64 -15.55 19.22 -10.47
CA TYR A 64 -14.89 20.47 -10.04
C TYR A 64 -13.68 20.16 -9.14
N PRO A 65 -12.62 19.51 -9.67
CA PRO A 65 -11.48 19.04 -8.88
C PRO A 65 -10.66 20.17 -8.22
N GLU A 66 -10.82 21.41 -8.66
CA GLU A 66 -10.26 22.61 -8.03
C GLU A 66 -10.89 22.92 -6.67
N ILE A 67 -12.09 22.40 -6.40
CA ILE A 67 -12.78 22.54 -5.11
C ILE A 67 -12.34 21.38 -4.20
N LEU A 68 -11.47 21.73 -3.25
CA LEU A 68 -10.97 20.81 -2.24
C LEU A 68 -11.92 20.77 -1.04
N ILE A 69 -12.20 19.56 -0.54
CA ILE A 69 -13.09 19.37 0.61
C ILE A 69 -12.24 19.18 1.87
N ASP A 70 -12.39 20.09 2.83
CA ASP A 70 -11.87 19.90 4.18
C ASP A 70 -12.92 19.17 5.04
N ASN A 71 -12.74 17.86 5.18
CA ASN A 71 -13.54 17.01 6.07
C ASN A 71 -12.85 16.79 7.44
N GLY A 72 -11.81 17.57 7.76
CA GLY A 72 -11.00 17.43 8.96
C GLY A 72 -10.12 16.16 8.97
N GLU A 73 -9.94 15.49 7.84
CA GLU A 73 -9.06 14.32 7.71
C GLU A 73 -7.81 14.68 6.91
N THR A 74 -6.63 14.52 7.52
CA THR A 74 -5.35 14.64 6.84
C THR A 74 -4.79 13.25 6.58
N ASN A 75 -4.57 12.95 5.31
CA ASN A 75 -4.11 11.66 4.83
C ASN A 75 -2.82 11.85 4.04
N VAL A 76 -1.72 11.32 4.53
CA VAL A 76 -0.41 11.47 3.87
C VAL A 76 0.28 10.12 3.74
N ILE A 77 0.79 9.86 2.55
CA ILE A 77 1.75 8.79 2.30
C ILE A 77 3.13 9.44 2.23
N VAL A 78 4.05 9.04 3.08
CA VAL A 78 5.45 9.45 3.06
C VAL A 78 6.23 8.38 2.29
N ASN A 79 6.84 8.77 1.18
CA ASN A 79 7.72 7.94 0.38
C ASN A 79 9.15 8.10 0.90
N LEU A 80 9.64 7.10 1.63
CA LEU A 80 10.97 7.11 2.24
C LEU A 80 12.10 7.06 1.19
N LYS A 81 11.80 6.72 -0.07
CA LYS A 81 12.76 6.68 -1.18
C LYS A 81 12.65 7.89 -2.11
N GLY A 82 11.80 8.87 -1.79
CA GLY A 82 11.66 10.08 -2.59
C GLY A 82 12.90 10.99 -2.50
N ASP A 83 13.10 11.81 -3.53
CA ASP A 83 14.20 12.78 -3.55
C ASP A 83 13.99 13.93 -2.55
N ALA A 84 14.78 13.91 -1.48
CA ALA A 84 14.74 14.90 -0.40
C ALA A 84 15.57 16.15 -0.66
N SER A 85 16.41 16.18 -1.71
CA SER A 85 17.47 17.19 -1.89
C SER A 85 16.95 18.63 -1.91
N LYS A 86 15.74 18.85 -2.42
CA LYS A 86 15.06 20.16 -2.51
C LYS A 86 13.91 20.35 -1.52
N GLN A 87 13.79 19.47 -0.54
CA GLN A 87 12.71 19.51 0.45
C GLN A 87 13.08 20.35 1.67
N ALA A 88 12.06 20.71 2.46
CA ALA A 88 12.28 21.35 3.76
C ALA A 88 13.16 20.49 4.68
N ALA A 89 13.94 21.13 5.54
CA ALA A 89 14.88 20.46 6.44
C ALA A 89 14.23 19.36 7.30
N LEU A 90 12.99 19.58 7.76
CA LEU A 90 12.23 18.57 8.50
C LEU A 90 11.97 17.30 7.68
N ASN A 91 11.63 17.44 6.39
CA ASN A 91 11.40 16.28 5.51
C ASN A 91 12.71 15.53 5.26
N GLN A 92 13.82 16.23 5.07
CA GLN A 92 15.14 15.61 4.95
C GLN A 92 15.49 14.84 6.23
N GLU A 93 15.29 15.45 7.39
CA GLU A 93 15.52 14.83 8.69
C GLU A 93 14.65 13.58 8.92
N ILE A 94 13.36 13.64 8.60
CA ILE A 94 12.44 12.49 8.65
C ILE A 94 12.98 11.35 7.78
N LEU A 95 13.31 11.64 6.52
CA LEU A 95 13.74 10.63 5.55
C LEU A 95 15.07 9.99 5.94
N THR A 96 16.05 10.79 6.37
CA THR A 96 17.33 10.28 6.86
C THR A 96 17.12 9.33 8.05
N TYR A 97 16.39 9.79 9.08
CA TYR A 97 16.18 8.99 10.27
C TYR A 97 15.45 7.67 9.99
N PHE A 98 14.39 7.68 9.17
CA PHE A 98 13.65 6.44 8.87
C PHE A 98 14.40 5.49 7.93
N ASN A 99 15.36 5.96 7.13
CA ASN A 99 16.14 5.11 6.23
C ASN A 99 17.34 4.44 6.91
N ASP A 100 18.10 5.16 7.75
CA ASP A 100 19.34 4.65 8.33
C ASP A 100 19.50 4.89 9.84
N GLY A 101 18.53 5.54 10.48
CA GLY A 101 18.55 5.82 11.93
C GLY A 101 19.40 7.03 12.33
N THR A 102 19.96 7.77 11.38
CA THR A 102 20.80 8.93 11.71
C THR A 102 19.95 10.07 12.27
N VAL A 103 20.35 10.57 13.44
CA VAL A 103 19.76 11.74 14.09
C VAL A 103 20.46 12.99 13.58
N THR A 104 19.74 13.83 12.84
CA THR A 104 20.29 15.03 12.19
C THR A 104 19.71 16.34 12.73
N GLY A 105 18.75 16.28 13.63
CA GLY A 105 18.11 17.48 14.19
C GLY A 105 17.22 17.21 15.41
N LYS A 106 16.39 18.19 15.74
CA LYS A 106 15.54 18.15 16.94
C LYS A 106 14.41 17.12 16.83
N PHE A 107 13.83 16.95 15.65
CA PHE A 107 12.71 16.03 15.44
C PHE A 107 13.18 14.58 15.56
N SER A 108 14.22 14.21 14.82
CA SER A 108 14.86 12.89 14.83
C SER A 108 15.42 12.56 16.22
N ALA A 109 15.96 13.54 16.96
CA ALA A 109 16.40 13.32 18.34
C ALA A 109 15.24 13.02 19.31
N ALA A 110 14.12 13.73 19.17
CA ALA A 110 12.92 13.47 19.96
C ALA A 110 12.31 12.10 19.61
N LEU A 111 12.27 11.77 18.32
CA LEU A 111 11.78 10.48 17.83
C LEU A 111 12.67 9.31 18.30
N ASP A 112 13.99 9.44 18.20
CA ASP A 112 14.95 8.43 18.70
C ASP A 112 14.77 8.17 20.19
N ARG A 113 14.60 9.24 20.99
CA ARG A 113 14.28 9.11 22.41
C ARG A 113 12.97 8.36 22.63
N ALA A 114 11.90 8.77 21.97
CA ALA A 114 10.59 8.12 22.11
C ALA A 114 10.64 6.63 21.71
N VAL A 115 11.37 6.29 20.64
CA VAL A 115 11.57 4.90 20.21
C VAL A 115 12.32 4.10 21.28
N ARG A 116 13.36 4.65 21.90
CA ARG A 116 14.09 4.00 22.99
C ARG A 116 13.21 3.80 24.22
N GLU A 117 12.40 4.80 24.57
CA GLU A 117 11.46 4.72 25.70
C GLU A 117 10.42 3.61 25.48
N VAL A 118 9.81 3.52 24.28
CA VAL A 118 8.85 2.46 23.95
C VAL A 118 9.50 1.08 23.95
N LYS A 119 10.73 0.94 23.41
CA LYS A 119 11.47 -0.33 23.45
C LYS A 119 11.76 -0.83 24.87
N ASN A 120 11.87 0.09 25.83
CA ASN A 120 12.17 -0.23 27.23
C ASN A 120 10.92 -0.44 28.10
N ASP A 121 9.72 -0.14 27.58
CA ASP A 121 8.46 -0.21 28.32
C ASP A 121 7.45 -1.12 27.59
N VAL A 122 7.53 -2.42 27.90
CA VAL A 122 6.72 -3.50 27.28
C VAL A 122 5.21 -3.24 27.37
N LYS A 123 4.76 -2.44 28.36
CA LYS A 123 3.34 -2.16 28.60
C LYS A 123 2.78 -0.99 27.77
N LYS A 124 3.63 -0.12 27.20
CA LYS A 124 3.18 1.04 26.39
C LYS A 124 2.93 0.72 24.91
N GLY A 125 3.11 -0.54 24.50
CA GLY A 125 2.81 -1.02 23.15
C GLY A 125 1.32 -1.12 22.81
N GLU A 126 0.42 -0.42 23.49
CA GLU A 126 -1.03 -0.66 23.41
C GLU A 126 -1.76 0.03 22.23
N ASN A 127 -1.05 0.70 21.32
CA ASN A 127 -1.62 1.13 20.03
C ASN A 127 -0.99 0.43 18.82
N TYR A 128 -0.44 -0.77 19.02
CA TYR A 128 -0.10 -1.63 17.91
C TYR A 128 -1.37 -2.30 17.37
N MET A 129 -1.48 -2.41 16.04
CA MET A 129 -2.37 -3.38 15.40
C MET A 129 -2.23 -4.70 16.16
N THR A 130 -3.34 -5.27 16.62
CA THR A 130 -3.26 -6.48 17.44
C THR A 130 -2.57 -7.58 16.63
N ILE A 131 -1.87 -8.50 17.29
CA ILE A 131 -1.22 -9.64 16.61
C ILE A 131 -2.24 -10.39 15.76
N GLU A 132 -3.49 -10.49 16.21
CA GLU A 132 -4.62 -11.07 15.49
C GLU A 132 -4.98 -10.29 14.21
N GLU A 133 -5.13 -8.96 14.30
CA GLU A 133 -5.39 -8.11 13.13
C GLU A 133 -4.25 -8.22 12.09
N TYR A 134 -3.00 -8.28 12.55
CA TYR A 134 -1.84 -8.47 11.70
C TYR A 134 -1.83 -9.84 11.04
N ALA A 135 -2.00 -10.91 11.82
CA ALA A 135 -2.01 -12.29 11.32
C ALA A 135 -3.15 -12.54 10.34
N ALA A 136 -4.35 -12.03 10.62
CA ALA A 136 -5.50 -12.11 9.72
C ALA A 136 -5.22 -11.41 8.39
N ARG A 137 -4.58 -10.24 8.44
CA ARG A 137 -4.18 -9.49 7.24
C ARG A 137 -3.13 -10.24 6.42
N GLN A 138 -2.07 -10.74 7.06
CA GLN A 138 -1.05 -11.53 6.38
C GLN A 138 -1.64 -12.80 5.75
N SER A 139 -2.54 -13.48 6.47
CA SER A 139 -3.25 -14.65 5.95
C SER A 139 -4.11 -14.30 4.73
N ALA A 140 -4.76 -13.14 4.72
CA ALA A 140 -5.55 -12.68 3.57
C ALA A 140 -4.67 -12.41 2.34
N TYR A 141 -3.51 -11.77 2.51
CA TYR A 141 -2.55 -11.56 1.42
C TYR A 141 -2.01 -12.89 0.89
N ALA A 142 -1.55 -13.79 1.77
CA ALA A 142 -1.04 -15.10 1.38
C ALA A 142 -2.09 -15.94 0.63
N ARG A 143 -3.37 -15.88 1.04
CA ARG A 143 -4.47 -16.56 0.31
C ARG A 143 -4.70 -15.96 -1.07
N LYS A 144 -4.57 -14.64 -1.22
CA LYS A 144 -4.74 -13.97 -2.51
C LYS A 144 -3.58 -14.32 -3.45
N GLU A 145 -2.36 -14.27 -2.95
CA GLU A 145 -1.15 -14.65 -3.68
C GLU A 145 -1.21 -16.12 -4.12
N GLY A 146 -1.47 -17.05 -3.19
CA GLY A 146 -1.57 -18.47 -3.54
C GLY A 146 -2.71 -18.80 -4.53
N ARG A 147 -3.80 -18.02 -4.54
CA ARG A 147 -4.84 -18.16 -5.57
C ARG A 147 -4.38 -17.66 -6.94
N GLU A 148 -3.63 -16.58 -6.99
CA GLU A 148 -3.11 -16.05 -8.25
C GLU A 148 -1.99 -16.94 -8.80
N GLU A 149 -1.06 -17.37 -7.96
CA GLU A 149 -0.02 -18.35 -8.30
C GLU A 149 -0.63 -19.63 -8.83
N GLY A 150 -1.60 -20.23 -8.12
CA GLY A 150 -2.28 -21.44 -8.59
C GLY A 150 -2.99 -21.26 -9.93
N ARG A 151 -3.59 -20.09 -10.18
CA ARG A 151 -4.18 -19.76 -11.50
C ARG A 151 -3.12 -19.60 -12.58
N VAL A 152 -1.96 -19.03 -12.27
CA VAL A 152 -0.85 -18.90 -13.23
C VAL A 152 -0.27 -20.28 -13.56
N GLU A 153 -0.03 -21.12 -12.56
CA GLU A 153 0.44 -22.50 -12.74
C GLU A 153 -0.54 -23.34 -13.57
N GLU A 154 -1.83 -23.32 -13.25
CA GLU A 154 -2.87 -24.01 -14.02
C GLU A 154 -2.88 -23.53 -15.48
N ARG A 155 -2.77 -22.21 -15.71
CA ARG A 155 -2.67 -21.63 -17.05
C ARG A 155 -1.43 -22.13 -17.78
N MET A 156 -0.26 -22.16 -17.13
CA MET A 156 0.97 -22.65 -17.74
C MET A 156 0.89 -24.14 -18.12
N GLU A 157 0.38 -24.98 -17.22
CA GLU A 157 0.25 -26.42 -17.48
C GLU A 157 -0.80 -26.69 -18.57
N THR A 158 -1.86 -25.89 -18.64
CA THR A 158 -2.83 -25.94 -19.75
C THR A 158 -2.16 -25.61 -21.09
N ILE A 159 -1.35 -24.54 -21.15
CA ILE A 159 -0.62 -24.16 -22.37
C ILE A 159 0.33 -25.28 -22.79
N LYS A 160 1.14 -25.82 -21.87
CA LYS A 160 2.06 -26.93 -22.15
C LYS A 160 1.31 -28.17 -22.63
N GLY A 161 0.14 -28.47 -22.06
CA GLY A 161 -0.74 -29.55 -22.49
C GLY A 161 -1.24 -29.37 -23.93
N LEU A 162 -1.71 -28.18 -24.28
CA LEU A 162 -2.18 -27.87 -25.65
C LEU A 162 -1.04 -27.93 -26.68
N VAL A 163 0.16 -27.47 -26.31
CA VAL A 163 1.36 -27.61 -27.16
C VAL A 163 1.69 -29.08 -27.42
N LYS A 164 1.63 -29.94 -26.39
CA LYS A 164 1.84 -31.39 -26.54
C LYS A 164 0.78 -32.06 -27.43
N LEU A 165 -0.40 -31.46 -27.54
CA LEU A 165 -1.47 -31.89 -28.43
C LEU A 165 -1.36 -31.29 -29.85
N ASN A 166 -0.24 -30.63 -30.19
CA ASN A 166 0.04 -30.00 -31.48
C ASN A 166 -0.89 -28.84 -31.87
N PHE A 167 -1.47 -28.14 -30.89
CA PHE A 167 -2.18 -26.88 -31.17
C PHE A 167 -1.19 -25.78 -31.56
N THR A 168 -1.59 -24.92 -32.51
CA THR A 168 -0.76 -23.78 -32.91
C THR A 168 -0.82 -22.67 -31.85
N LYS A 169 0.16 -21.76 -31.88
CA LYS A 169 0.20 -20.61 -30.98
C LYS A 169 -1.09 -19.77 -31.07
N GLU A 170 -1.61 -19.56 -32.27
CA GLU A 170 -2.85 -18.81 -32.50
C GLU A 170 -4.04 -19.50 -31.85
N GLN A 171 -4.17 -20.82 -32.01
CA GLN A 171 -5.26 -21.59 -31.40
C GLN A 171 -5.20 -21.58 -29.88
N ILE A 172 -3.99 -21.62 -29.31
CA ILE A 172 -3.79 -21.54 -27.86
C ILE A 172 -4.15 -20.14 -27.35
N ILE A 173 -3.76 -19.08 -28.06
CA ILE A 173 -4.11 -17.71 -27.69
C ILE A 173 -5.64 -17.51 -27.73
N ASP A 174 -6.31 -17.98 -28.79
CA ASP A 174 -7.77 -17.91 -28.89
C ASP A 174 -8.46 -18.69 -27.75
N PHE A 175 -7.95 -19.89 -27.43
CA PHE A 175 -8.43 -20.68 -26.31
C PHE A 175 -8.29 -19.93 -24.97
N LEU A 176 -7.15 -19.28 -24.74
CA LEU A 176 -6.89 -18.50 -23.53
C LEU A 176 -7.85 -17.30 -23.40
N ILE A 177 -8.12 -16.60 -24.50
CA ILE A 177 -9.05 -15.46 -24.51
C ILE A 177 -10.48 -15.92 -24.20
N GLN A 178 -10.93 -17.01 -24.83
CA GLN A 178 -12.30 -17.51 -24.70
C GLN A 178 -12.59 -18.14 -23.33
N ASN A 179 -11.61 -18.82 -22.72
CA ASN A 179 -11.84 -19.62 -21.52
C ASN A 179 -11.31 -18.98 -20.24
N PHE A 180 -10.35 -18.06 -20.32
CA PHE A 180 -9.73 -17.43 -19.15
C PHE A 180 -9.97 -15.91 -19.07
N ASN A 181 -10.86 -15.35 -19.90
CA ASN A 181 -11.17 -13.90 -19.96
C ASN A 181 -9.92 -13.02 -20.11
N LEU A 182 -8.88 -13.52 -20.79
CA LEU A 182 -7.67 -12.77 -21.06
C LEU A 182 -7.84 -11.90 -22.29
N ASN A 183 -7.17 -10.75 -22.32
CA ASN A 183 -6.99 -10.01 -23.55
C ASN A 183 -5.84 -10.59 -24.41
N GLN A 184 -5.72 -10.13 -25.65
CA GLN A 184 -4.70 -10.62 -26.60
C GLN A 184 -3.27 -10.53 -26.06
N GLN A 185 -2.95 -9.44 -25.35
CA GLN A 185 -1.62 -9.18 -24.83
C GLN A 185 -1.31 -10.12 -23.65
N GLU A 186 -2.25 -10.27 -22.73
CA GLU A 186 -2.14 -11.17 -21.57
C GLU A 186 -2.00 -12.63 -22.02
N ALA A 187 -2.82 -13.07 -22.97
CA ALA A 187 -2.75 -14.43 -23.51
C ALA A 187 -1.40 -14.70 -24.20
N SER A 188 -0.91 -13.73 -24.98
CA SER A 188 0.39 -13.83 -25.64
C SER A 188 1.55 -13.87 -24.65
N GLN A 189 1.49 -13.08 -23.58
CA GLN A 189 2.49 -13.08 -22.51
C GLN A 189 2.48 -14.41 -21.75
N ALA A 190 1.30 -14.93 -21.40
CA ALA A 190 1.17 -16.21 -20.73
C ALA A 190 1.75 -17.36 -21.57
N TYR A 191 1.49 -17.37 -22.88
CA TYR A 191 2.10 -18.33 -23.80
C TYR A 191 3.63 -18.25 -23.80
N ASN A 192 4.19 -17.04 -23.95
CA ASN A 192 5.63 -16.86 -23.99
C ASN A 192 6.30 -17.26 -22.67
N GLN A 193 5.67 -16.98 -21.52
CA GLN A 193 6.17 -17.40 -20.20
C GLN A 193 6.16 -18.92 -20.04
N ALA A 194 5.07 -19.59 -20.46
CA ALA A 194 4.96 -21.04 -20.41
C ALA A 194 6.00 -21.73 -21.32
N MET A 195 6.31 -21.14 -22.48
CA MET A 195 7.33 -21.67 -23.40
C MET A 195 8.76 -21.35 -22.99
N ALA A 196 9.00 -20.28 -22.23
CA ALA A 196 10.32 -19.96 -21.69
C ALA A 196 10.74 -20.87 -20.52
N THR A 197 9.79 -21.58 -19.92
CA THR A 197 9.96 -22.49 -18.78
C THR A 197 9.82 -23.97 -19.16
N ALA A 198 9.65 -24.28 -20.45
CA ALA A 198 9.55 -25.62 -21.02
C ALA A 198 10.88 -26.10 -21.59
#